data_AF-A0A3M2ABM3-F1
#
_entry.id   AF-A0A3M2ABM3-F1
#
_cell.length_a   1.000
_cell.length_b   1.000
_cell.length_c   1.000
_cell.angle_alpha   90.00
_cell.angle_beta   90.00
_cell.angle_gamma   90.00
#
_symmetry.space_group_name_H-M   'P 1'
#
loop_
_entity.id
_entity.type
_entity.pdbx_description
1 polymer ?
#
loop_
_entity_poly.entity_id
_entity_poly.type
_entity_poly.pdbx_seq_one_letter_code
_entity_poly.pdbx_strand_id
1 'polypeptide(L)' 'GAAAPAAAAAPAADRPAAAGGYVLAGKSLAEVEKDLIAATLELTGGNRQRAARILGMGERTLYRKIKDMGL' A
#
# COMPACT_ATOMS: atom_id res chain seq x y z
N GLY A 1 57.24 11.61 -4.60
CA GLY A 1 56.21 10.59 -4.90
C GLY A 1 55.36 10.44 -3.66
N ALA A 2 54.08 10.79 -3.77
CA ALA A 2 53.10 10.67 -2.70
C ALA A 2 52.49 9.26 -2.72
N ALA A 3 52.29 8.67 -1.54
CA ALA A 3 51.08 7.92 -1.15
C ALA A 3 51.27 7.34 0.26
N ALA A 4 50.64 7.99 1.24
CA ALA A 4 50.31 7.38 2.52
C ALA A 4 49.14 6.38 2.33
N PRO A 5 48.99 5.35 3.18
CA PRO A 5 47.92 4.37 3.02
C PRO A 5 46.59 4.97 3.45
N ALA A 6 45.57 4.82 2.59
CA ALA A 6 44.20 5.16 2.92
C ALA A 6 43.69 4.17 3.99
N ALA A 7 43.41 4.71 5.17
CA ALA A 7 42.74 4.01 6.26
C ALA A 7 41.32 3.60 5.84
N ALA A 8 40.91 2.46 6.37
CA ALA A 8 39.63 1.82 6.19
C ALA A 8 38.43 2.69 6.59
N ALA A 9 37.33 2.55 5.85
CA ALA A 9 35.99 2.80 6.35
C ALA A 9 35.02 1.79 5.71
N ALA A 10 34.71 0.74 6.47
CA ALA A 10 33.57 -0.15 6.23
C ALA A 10 32.24 0.58 6.54
N PRO A 11 31.07 -0.03 6.29
CA PRO A 11 29.89 0.63 5.74
C PRO A 11 29.21 1.59 6.73
N ALA A 12 28.63 2.66 6.20
CA ALA A 12 27.71 3.51 6.95
C ALA A 12 26.41 2.73 7.23
N ALA A 13 26.42 1.97 8.33
CA ALA A 13 25.22 1.50 8.98
C ALA A 13 24.56 2.67 9.71
N ASP A 14 23.23 2.63 9.72
CA ASP A 14 22.32 3.39 10.56
C ASP A 14 22.13 4.88 10.20
N ARG A 15 21.28 5.11 9.19
CA ARG A 15 20.45 6.30 9.18
C ARG A 15 19.05 5.86 9.61
N PRO A 16 18.51 6.31 10.75
CA PRO A 16 17.11 6.03 11.08
C PRO A 16 16.27 6.74 10.01
N ALA A 17 15.66 5.96 9.12
CA ALA A 17 14.69 6.49 8.18
C ALA A 17 13.57 7.12 9.00
N ALA A 18 13.33 8.40 8.75
CA ALA A 18 12.37 9.23 9.45
C ALA A 18 11.05 8.48 9.69
N ALA A 19 10.54 8.57 10.92
CA ALA A 19 9.24 8.08 11.32
C ALA A 19 8.17 8.59 10.34
N GLY A 20 7.67 7.69 9.49
CA GLY A 20 6.73 8.00 8.42
C GLY A 20 6.82 7.01 7.27
N GLY A 21 6.85 5.70 7.55
CA GLY A 21 6.81 4.68 6.52
C GLY A 21 5.46 4.68 5.79
N TYR A 22 5.47 4.37 4.48
CA TYR A 22 4.24 4.06 3.76
C TYR A 22 3.71 2.71 4.28
N VAL A 23 2.62 2.72 5.06
CA VAL A 23 1.99 1.51 5.63
C VAL A 23 1.62 0.47 4.56
N LEU A 24 1.46 0.90 3.30
CA LEU A 24 1.14 0.06 2.15
C LEU A 24 2.37 -0.56 1.47
N ALA A 25 3.59 -0.09 1.78
CA ALA A 25 4.80 -0.60 1.15
C ALA A 25 5.02 -2.08 1.53
N GLY A 26 5.27 -2.92 0.52
CA GLY A 26 5.42 -4.37 0.67
C GLY A 26 4.14 -5.17 0.44
N LYS A 27 2.97 -4.52 0.33
CA LYS A 27 1.73 -5.17 -0.12
C LYS A 27 1.62 -5.12 -1.65
N SER A 28 1.01 -6.15 -2.23
CA SER A 28 0.59 -6.11 -3.63
C SER A 28 -0.58 -5.14 -3.83
N LEU A 29 -0.75 -4.62 -5.04
CA LEU A 29 -1.90 -3.78 -5.37
C LEU A 29 -3.23 -4.50 -5.17
N ALA A 30 -3.26 -5.82 -5.41
CA ALA A 30 -4.47 -6.62 -5.21
C ALA A 30 -4.87 -6.70 -3.73
N GLU A 31 -3.90 -6.87 -2.83
CA GLU A 31 -4.16 -6.87 -1.38
C GLU A 31 -4.64 -5.49 -0.90
N VAL A 32 -3.96 -4.42 -1.32
CA VAL A 32 -4.35 -3.05 -0.98
C VAL A 32 -5.76 -2.74 -1.48
N GLU A 33 -6.08 -3.14 -2.72
CA GLU A 33 -7.41 -2.94 -3.29
C GLU A 33 -8.48 -3.75 -2.53
N LYS A 34 -8.20 -5.01 -2.18
CA LYS A 34 -9.11 -5.86 -1.40
C LYS A 34 -9.42 -5.24 -0.03
N ASP A 35 -8.38 -4.82 0.68
CA ASP A 35 -8.50 -4.19 2.00
C ASP A 35 -9.34 -2.89 1.92
N LEU A 36 -9.08 -2.06 0.91
CA LEU A 36 -9.83 -0.81 0.69
C LEU A 36 -11.30 -1.05 0.33
N ILE A 37 -11.60 -2.03 -0.52
CA ILE A 37 -12.96 -2.39 -0.89
C ILE A 37 -13.74 -2.88 0.32
N ALA A 38 -13.16 -3.81 1.10
CA ALA A 38 -13.79 -4.35 2.29
C ALA A 38 -14.07 -3.26 3.33
N ALA A 39 -13.06 -2.46 3.70
CA ALA A 39 -13.21 -1.37 4.66
C ALA A 39 -14.25 -0.33 4.21
N THR A 40 -14.32 -0.03 2.91
CA THR A 40 -15.32 0.93 2.39
C THR A 40 -16.73 0.35 2.41
N LEU A 41 -16.91 -0.95 2.15
CA LEU A 41 -18.21 -1.61 2.28
C LEU A 41 -18.67 -1.61 3.74
N GLU A 42 -17.79 -1.89 4.68
CA GLU A 42 -18.10 -1.78 6.12
C GLU A 42 -18.50 -0.35 6.50
N LEU A 43 -17.72 0.65 6.07
CA LEU A 43 -18.00 2.07 6.27
C LEU A 43 -19.38 2.50 5.73
N THR A 44 -19.85 1.88 4.64
CA THR A 44 -21.15 2.18 4.04
C THR A 44 -22.28 1.25 4.47
N GLY A 45 -22.04 0.32 5.40
CA GLY A 45 -23.02 -0.68 5.83
C GLY A 45 -23.46 -1.63 4.70
N GLY A 46 -22.53 -2.00 3.82
CA GLY A 46 -22.76 -2.88 2.67
C GLY A 46 -23.39 -2.20 1.46
N ASN A 47 -23.60 -0.88 1.48
CA ASN A 47 -24.15 -0.16 0.33
C ASN A 47 -23.11 -0.04 -0.79
N ARG A 48 -23.21 -0.96 -1.77
CA ARG A 48 -22.29 -1.07 -2.92
C ARG A 48 -22.27 0.18 -3.79
N GLN A 49 -23.42 0.81 -4.06
CA GLN A 49 -23.48 2.04 -4.86
C GLN A 49 -22.75 3.20 -4.17
N ARG A 50 -22.90 3.33 -2.84
CA ARG A 50 -22.18 4.34 -2.06
C ARG A 50 -20.69 4.04 -1.99
N ALA A 51 -20.30 2.78 -1.77
CA ALA A 51 -18.90 2.38 -1.74
C ALA A 51 -18.19 2.62 -3.08
N ALA A 52 -18.84 2.28 -4.20
CA ALA A 52 -18.31 2.51 -5.54
C ALA A 52 -18.04 4.01 -5.80
N ARG A 53 -18.96 4.87 -5.37
CA ARG A 53 -18.79 6.33 -5.43
C ARG A 53 -17.61 6.82 -4.60
N ILE A 54 -17.44 6.34 -3.36
CA ILE A 54 -16.32 6.71 -2.48
C ILE A 54 -14.99 6.28 -3.11
N LEU A 55 -14.94 5.08 -3.67
CA LEU A 55 -13.74 4.52 -4.32
C LEU A 55 -13.48 5.09 -5.73
N GLY A 56 -14.37 5.95 -6.25
CA GLY A 56 -14.22 6.54 -7.58
C GLY A 56 -14.34 5.54 -8.73
N MET A 57 -15.11 4.47 -8.57
CA MET A 57 -15.30 3.43 -9.60
C MET A 57 -16.77 3.16 -9.91
N GLY A 58 -17.03 2.55 -11.08
CA GLY A 58 -18.38 2.15 -11.45
C GLY A 58 -18.89 0.98 -10.60
N GLU A 59 -20.19 0.97 -10.29
CA GLU A 59 -20.83 -0.07 -9.46
C GLU A 59 -20.63 -1.49 -10.04
N ARG A 60 -20.73 -1.65 -11.37
CA ARG A 60 -20.46 -2.93 -12.04
C ARG A 60 -19.01 -3.39 -11.87
N THR A 61 -18.06 -2.46 -11.80
CA THR A 61 -16.64 -2.76 -11.55
C THR A 61 -16.45 -3.23 -10.12
N LEU A 62 -17.02 -2.50 -9.15
CA LEU A 62 -16.98 -2.90 -7.74
C LEU A 62 -17.59 -4.29 -7.54
N TYR A 63 -18.77 -4.55 -8.12
CA TYR A 63 -19.44 -5.84 -8.03
C TYR A 63 -18.57 -7.00 -8.55
N ARG A 64 -17.93 -6.82 -9.71
CA ARG A 64 -17.02 -7.83 -10.28
C ARG A 64 -15.83 -8.11 -9.37
N LYS A 65 -15.20 -7.05 -8.83
CA LYS A 65 -14.08 -7.18 -7.89
C LYS A 65 -14.47 -7.92 -6.62
N ILE A 66 -15.62 -7.58 -6.01
CA ILE A 66 -16.16 -8.29 -4.83
C ILE A 66 -16.28 -9.79 -5.13
N LYS A 67 -16.91 -10.12 -6.27
CA LYS A 67 -17.08 -11.52 -6.70
C LYS A 67 -15.76 -12.24 -6.90
N ASP A 68 -14.80 -11.61 -7.58
CA ASP A 68 -13.50 -12.22 -7.90
C ASP A 68 -12.62 -12.40 -6.65
N MET A 69 -12.80 -11.53 -5.63
CA MET A 69 -12.04 -11.55 -4.37
C MET A 69 -12.67 -12.43 -3.27
N GLY A 70 -13.90 -12.91 -3.49
CA GLY A 70 -14.68 -13.70 -2.52
C GLY A 70 -15.14 -12.89 -1.31
N LEU A 71 -15.45 -11.61 -1.51
CA LEU A 71 -16.00 -10.70 -0.49
C LEU A 71 -17.54 -10.70 -0.50
#